data_AF-A0A8K0LQ66-F1
#
_entry.id   AF-A0A8K0LQ66-F1
#
_cell.length_a   1.000
_cell.length_b   1.000
_cell.length_c   1.000
_cell.angle_alpha   90.00
_cell.angle_beta   90.00
_cell.angle_gamma   90.00
#
_symmetry.space_group_name_H-M   'P 1'
#
loop_
_entity.id
_entity.type
_entity.pdbx_description
1 polymer ?
#
loop_
_entity_poly.entity_id
_entity_poly.type
_entity_poly.pdbx_seq_one_letter_code
_entity_poly.pdbx_strand_id
1 'polypeptide(L)'
;MSLKIENWQHSVSLPGDEESAEPSSSKTDGFASRLSREASELFSLTLRHAQRQASKPVFRSLRRQHGFFLLWCDGCKAPTGDLDDILAESRRLRNSTHRVLVSLCQTLTDKLVGVLLPGLNDVAQRRLMDKSARVRAVVEATAFAIPDADSSDFDTDSESVSSSSVEEILIGEIIEDLETDIQCLVDLGPRYKEPIRDKVVVEEAARPKPATTWDPAELDVSDFPSLPESGS
;
A
#
# COMPACT_ATOMS: atom_id res chain seq x y z
N MET A 1 58.55 -15.76 6.85
CA MET A 1 58.64 -16.68 8.00
C MET A 1 57.62 -16.20 9.02
N SER A 2 56.32 -16.46 8.82
CA SER A 2 55.57 -17.65 9.26
C SER A 2 55.83 -18.02 10.71
N LEU A 3 54.76 -17.96 11.52
CA LEU A 3 54.29 -18.87 12.58
C LEU A 3 53.39 -18.03 13.53
N LYS A 4 52.27 -18.47 14.08
CA LYS A 4 51.25 -19.48 13.77
C LYS A 4 50.13 -19.20 14.80
N ILE A 5 48.89 -19.39 14.38
CA ILE A 5 47.68 -19.27 15.20
C ILE A 5 47.60 -20.45 16.19
N GLU A 6 47.28 -20.19 17.46
CA GLU A 6 46.75 -21.16 18.43
C GLU A 6 45.63 -20.44 19.22
N ASN A 7 44.36 -20.60 18.86
CA ASN A 7 43.48 -21.75 19.09
C ASN A 7 43.20 -22.02 20.59
N TRP A 8 42.33 -21.22 21.18
CA TRP A 8 41.66 -21.51 22.46
C TRP A 8 40.17 -21.78 22.21
N GLN A 9 39.88 -22.94 21.63
CA GLN A 9 38.64 -23.64 21.87
C GLN A 9 39.02 -25.04 22.36
N HIS A 10 38.65 -25.38 23.59
CA HIS A 10 37.84 -26.56 23.87
C HIS A 10 37.61 -26.73 25.37
N SER A 11 36.39 -27.20 25.65
CA SER A 11 35.95 -27.84 26.89
C SER A 11 35.44 -26.83 27.95
N VAL A 12 34.21 -26.90 28.47
CA VAL A 12 33.23 -28.00 28.52
C VAL A 12 31.82 -27.40 28.71
N SER A 13 30.87 -27.92 27.94
CA SER A 13 29.42 -27.81 28.10
C SER A 13 28.94 -28.51 29.37
N LEU A 14 27.91 -28.00 30.04
CA LEU A 14 26.82 -28.80 30.62
C LEU A 14 25.56 -27.92 30.83
N PRO A 15 24.36 -28.53 30.94
CA PRO A 15 23.13 -28.04 30.33
C PRO A 15 22.10 -27.57 31.37
N GLY A 16 21.07 -26.91 30.87
CA GLY A 16 19.84 -26.64 31.62
C GLY A 16 19.75 -25.18 32.03
N ASP A 17 19.20 -24.39 31.12
CA ASP A 17 18.07 -23.52 31.44
C ASP A 17 17.28 -23.35 30.14
N GLU A 18 16.15 -24.04 30.08
CA GLU A 18 15.11 -23.83 29.07
C GLU A 18 14.55 -22.42 29.27
N GLU A 19 15.22 -21.42 28.72
CA GLU A 19 14.61 -20.11 28.50
C GLU A 19 13.68 -20.26 27.30
N SER A 20 12.40 -20.39 27.62
CA SER A 20 11.26 -20.37 26.70
C SER A 20 11.48 -19.39 25.57
N ALA A 21 11.89 -19.92 24.41
CA ALA A 21 11.62 -19.27 23.14
C ALA A 21 10.10 -19.33 22.96
N GLU A 22 9.43 -18.29 23.47
CA GLU A 22 8.10 -17.89 23.06
C GLU A 22 8.02 -18.08 21.53
N PRO A 23 7.04 -18.84 21.01
CA PRO A 23 6.85 -18.96 19.58
C PRO A 23 6.55 -17.55 19.08
N SER A 24 7.52 -16.93 18.43
CA SER A 24 7.37 -15.64 17.77
C SER A 24 6.10 -15.73 16.93
N SER A 25 5.05 -15.05 17.38
CA SER A 25 3.77 -14.91 16.69
C SER A 25 4.09 -14.72 15.22
N SER A 26 3.78 -15.71 14.39
CA SER A 26 3.98 -15.63 12.96
C SER A 26 3.08 -14.50 12.46
N LYS A 27 3.60 -13.26 12.45
CA LYS A 27 2.91 -12.12 11.86
C LYS A 27 2.59 -12.55 10.44
N THR A 28 1.31 -12.76 10.17
CA THR A 28 0.81 -13.02 8.82
C THR A 28 1.30 -11.86 7.96
N ASP A 29 2.07 -12.16 6.92
CA ASP A 29 2.70 -11.13 6.08
C ASP A 29 1.60 -10.25 5.48
N GLY A 30 1.44 -9.06 6.05
CA GLY A 30 0.37 -8.14 5.70
C GLY A 30 0.53 -7.58 4.28
N PHE A 31 -0.53 -6.96 3.78
CA PHE A 31 -0.51 -6.50 2.39
C PHE A 31 0.55 -5.41 2.16
N ALA A 32 0.61 -4.40 3.03
CA ALA A 32 1.55 -3.31 2.87
C ALA A 32 2.99 -3.82 2.98
N SER A 33 3.25 -4.80 3.86
CA SER A 33 4.52 -5.50 3.97
C SER A 33 4.92 -6.24 2.70
N ARG A 34 4.04 -7.10 2.18
CA ARG A 34 4.30 -7.86 0.95
C ARG A 34 4.54 -6.94 -0.24
N LEU A 35 3.68 -5.93 -0.41
CA LEU A 35 3.74 -5.03 -1.54
C LEU A 35 4.97 -4.12 -1.48
N SER A 36 5.26 -3.53 -0.31
CA SER A 36 6.46 -2.68 -0.15
C SER A 36 7.75 -3.45 -0.38
N ARG A 37 7.83 -4.73 0.03
CA ARG A 37 8.98 -5.60 -0.19
C ARG A 37 9.20 -5.89 -1.67
N GLU A 38 8.18 -6.41 -2.36
CA GLU A 38 8.28 -6.71 -3.79
C GLU A 38 8.49 -5.43 -4.63
N ALA A 39 7.85 -4.32 -4.27
CA ALA A 39 8.06 -3.03 -4.92
C ALA A 39 9.50 -2.52 -4.76
N SER A 40 10.07 -2.62 -3.55
CA SER A 40 11.47 -2.22 -3.29
C SER A 40 12.45 -3.05 -4.11
N GLU A 41 12.21 -4.35 -4.21
CA GLU A 41 13.04 -5.25 -5.04
C GLU A 41 12.90 -4.97 -6.54
N LEU A 42 11.67 -4.73 -7.01
CA LEU A 42 11.41 -4.36 -8.40
C LEU A 42 12.08 -3.04 -8.75
N PHE A 43 11.93 -2.03 -7.91
CA PHE A 43 12.51 -0.70 -8.13
C PHE A 43 14.05 -0.75 -8.09
N SER A 44 14.63 -1.53 -7.18
CA SER A 44 16.08 -1.80 -7.19
C SER A 44 16.54 -2.48 -8.48
N LEU A 45 15.72 -3.37 -9.05
CA LEU A 45 16.02 -4.04 -10.32
C LEU A 45 15.90 -3.08 -11.51
N THR A 46 14.83 -2.28 -11.59
CA THR A 46 14.65 -1.29 -12.65
C THR A 46 15.78 -0.25 -12.63
N LEU A 47 16.23 0.19 -11.45
CA LEU A 47 17.37 1.09 -11.32
C LEU A 47 18.67 0.53 -11.91
N ARG A 48 18.97 -0.74 -11.69
CA ARG A 48 20.16 -1.39 -12.27
C ARG A 48 20.14 -1.38 -13.80
N HIS A 49 18.94 -1.44 -14.38
CA HIS A 49 18.75 -1.38 -15.83
C HIS A 49 18.78 0.06 -16.35
N ALA A 50 18.08 0.97 -15.68
CA ALA A 50 18.07 2.40 -15.98
C ALA A 50 19.48 3.00 -15.93
N GLN A 51 20.39 2.51 -15.08
CA GLN A 51 21.79 2.96 -15.04
C GLN A 51 22.51 2.86 -16.40
N ARG A 52 22.10 1.90 -17.26
CA ARG A 52 22.74 1.64 -18.56
C ARG A 52 21.99 2.31 -19.72
N GLN A 53 20.70 2.60 -19.54
CA GLN A 53 19.81 3.05 -20.61
C GLN A 53 19.45 4.53 -20.50
N ALA A 54 19.29 5.06 -19.29
CA ALA A 54 18.88 6.44 -19.06
C ALA A 54 20.07 7.42 -18.98
N SER A 55 19.82 8.68 -19.31
CA SER A 55 20.81 9.74 -19.10
C SER A 55 21.13 9.92 -17.60
N LYS A 56 22.33 10.44 -17.32
CA LYS A 56 22.79 10.71 -15.95
C LYS A 56 21.81 11.53 -15.10
N PRO A 57 21.19 12.63 -15.57
CA PRO A 57 20.23 13.38 -14.76
C PRO A 57 18.99 12.55 -14.44
N VAL A 58 18.40 11.88 -15.45
CA VAL A 58 17.22 11.01 -15.29
C VAL A 58 17.49 9.89 -14.30
N PHE A 59 18.61 9.18 -14.44
CA PHE A 59 19.01 8.12 -13.51
C PHE A 59 19.18 8.62 -12.08
N ARG A 60 19.76 9.81 -11.87
CA ARG A 60 19.91 10.40 -10.53
C ARG A 60 18.57 10.74 -9.90
N SER A 61 17.63 11.28 -10.68
CA SER A 61 16.27 11.58 -10.21
C SER A 61 15.52 10.30 -9.86
N LEU A 62 15.54 9.28 -10.71
CA LEU A 62 14.93 7.99 -10.43
C LEU A 62 15.53 7.31 -9.18
N ARG A 63 16.86 7.34 -9.04
CA ARG A 63 17.56 6.83 -7.85
C ARG A 63 17.16 7.58 -6.59
N ARG A 64 16.90 8.89 -6.69
CA ARG A 64 16.44 9.70 -5.56
C ARG A 64 15.05 9.26 -5.11
N GLN A 65 14.12 9.05 -6.05
CA GLN A 65 12.78 8.57 -5.73
C GLN A 65 12.83 7.20 -5.04
N HIS A 66 13.63 6.26 -5.54
CA HIS A 66 13.85 4.99 -4.84
C HIS A 66 14.40 5.18 -3.42
N GLY A 67 15.33 6.13 -3.23
CA GLY A 67 15.87 6.46 -1.91
C GLY A 67 14.80 6.98 -0.95
N PHE A 68 13.92 7.87 -1.41
CA PHE A 68 12.80 8.37 -0.60
C PHE A 68 11.80 7.26 -0.26
N PHE A 69 11.49 6.40 -1.23
CA PHE A 69 10.62 5.24 -1.00
C PHE A 69 11.21 4.30 0.07
N LEU A 70 12.50 3.99 0.00
CA LEU A 70 13.18 3.18 1.02
C LEU A 70 13.16 3.84 2.40
N LEU A 71 13.43 5.15 2.47
CA LEU A 71 13.34 5.90 3.73
C LEU A 71 11.95 5.85 4.35
N TRP A 72 10.90 5.92 3.52
CA TRP A 72 9.53 5.75 3.97
C TRP A 72 9.26 4.32 4.46
N CYS A 73 9.69 3.30 3.68
CA CYS A 73 9.58 1.88 4.06
C CYS A 73 10.24 1.60 5.41
N ASP A 74 11.46 2.10 5.62
CA ASP A 74 12.21 1.94 6.86
C ASP A 74 11.54 2.71 8.02
N GLY A 75 11.12 3.95 7.76
CA GLY A 75 10.48 4.81 8.76
C GLY A 75 9.16 4.26 9.30
N CYS A 76 8.39 3.58 8.45
CA CYS A 76 7.14 2.93 8.82
C CYS A 76 7.31 1.42 9.10
N LYS A 77 8.55 0.90 8.95
CA LYS A 77 8.88 -0.52 9.01
C LYS A 77 7.96 -1.39 8.13
N ALA A 78 7.57 -0.85 6.98
CA ALA A 78 6.58 -1.46 6.09
C ALA A 78 6.91 -2.93 5.76
N PRO A 79 8.15 -3.30 5.35
CA PRO A 79 8.45 -4.67 4.94
C PRO A 79 8.42 -5.73 6.05
N THR A 80 8.31 -5.31 7.32
CA THR A 80 8.31 -6.20 8.50
C THR A 80 6.89 -6.50 9.02
N GLY A 81 5.87 -5.82 8.49
CA GLY A 81 4.47 -5.98 8.91
C GLY A 81 4.04 -5.04 10.04
N ASP A 82 4.95 -4.30 10.68
CA ASP A 82 4.59 -3.31 11.71
C ASP A 82 3.62 -2.23 11.18
N LEU A 83 3.79 -1.82 9.91
CA LEU A 83 2.84 -0.92 9.26
C LEU A 83 1.44 -1.53 9.16
N ASP A 84 1.34 -2.82 8.80
CA ASP A 84 0.04 -3.49 8.67
C ASP A 84 -0.72 -3.53 10.00
N ASP A 85 -0.02 -3.67 11.13
CA ASP A 85 -0.63 -3.58 12.46
C ASP A 85 -1.24 -2.19 12.73
N ILE A 86 -0.53 -1.13 12.36
CA ILE A 86 -1.01 0.26 12.48
C ILE A 86 -2.23 0.48 11.55
N LEU A 87 -2.16 -0.05 10.33
CA LEU A 87 -3.25 0.05 9.36
C LEU A 87 -4.49 -0.78 9.78
N ALA A 88 -4.32 -1.80 10.62
CA ALA A 88 -5.44 -2.56 11.18
C ALA A 88 -6.32 -1.69 12.09
N GLU A 89 -5.77 -0.66 12.73
CA GLU A 89 -6.50 0.24 13.64
C GLU A 89 -7.42 1.24 12.91
N SER A 90 -7.17 1.54 11.62
CA SER A 90 -7.90 2.56 10.87
C SER A 90 -8.09 2.17 9.41
N ARG A 91 -9.31 1.79 9.04
CA ARG A 91 -9.71 1.44 7.67
C ARG A 91 -9.45 2.58 6.69
N ARG A 92 -9.68 3.83 7.11
CA ARG A 92 -9.43 4.99 6.25
C ARG A 92 -7.93 5.12 5.94
N LEU A 93 -7.08 5.03 6.96
CA LEU A 93 -5.63 5.11 6.77
C LEU A 93 -5.09 3.93 5.96
N ARG A 94 -5.61 2.73 6.21
CA ARG A 94 -5.34 1.52 5.44
C ARG A 94 -5.67 1.70 3.98
N ASN A 95 -6.90 2.09 3.66
CA ASN A 95 -7.34 2.26 2.27
C ASN A 95 -6.51 3.34 1.55
N SER A 96 -6.24 4.48 2.20
CA SER A 96 -5.39 5.52 1.62
C SER A 96 -3.98 5.02 1.35
N THR A 97 -3.35 4.34 2.31
CA THR A 97 -1.99 3.79 2.14
C THR A 97 -1.94 2.72 1.05
N HIS A 98 -2.90 1.79 1.05
CA HIS A 98 -2.98 0.73 0.05
C HIS A 98 -3.17 1.30 -1.35
N ARG A 99 -4.06 2.29 -1.52
CA ARG A 99 -4.30 2.94 -2.81
C ARG A 99 -3.03 3.57 -3.38
N VAL A 100 -2.27 4.29 -2.54
CA VAL A 100 -1.03 4.93 -2.98
C VAL A 100 0.05 3.87 -3.30
N LEU A 101 0.18 2.82 -2.49
CA LEU A 101 1.10 1.72 -2.78
C LEU A 101 0.76 0.99 -4.08
N VAL A 102 -0.53 0.77 -4.36
CA VAL A 102 -0.99 0.16 -5.62
C VAL A 102 -0.65 1.06 -6.81
N SER A 103 -0.94 2.36 -6.73
CA SER A 103 -0.58 3.36 -7.76
C SER A 103 0.93 3.33 -8.06
N LEU A 104 1.75 3.37 -7.03
CA LEU A 104 3.21 3.31 -7.17
C LEU A 104 3.65 2.01 -7.85
N CYS A 105 3.06 0.88 -7.47
CA CYS A 105 3.40 -0.41 -8.05
C CYS A 105 2.98 -0.51 -9.52
N GLN A 106 1.82 0.02 -9.90
CA GLN A 106 1.37 0.09 -11.28
C GLN A 106 2.29 0.97 -12.11
N THR A 107 2.68 2.14 -11.60
CA THR A 107 3.68 3.02 -12.24
C THR A 107 5.01 2.28 -12.46
N LEU A 108 5.47 1.48 -11.50
CA LEU A 108 6.66 0.63 -11.67
C LEU A 108 6.45 -0.47 -12.71
N THR A 109 5.35 -1.23 -12.66
CA THR A 109 5.16 -2.42 -13.48
C THR A 109 4.74 -2.13 -14.92
N ASP A 110 3.92 -1.10 -15.11
CA ASP A 110 3.26 -0.87 -16.39
C ASP A 110 3.99 0.21 -17.19
N LYS A 111 4.43 1.28 -16.53
CA LYS A 111 5.18 2.36 -17.17
C LYS A 111 6.69 2.10 -17.15
N LEU A 112 7.30 2.01 -15.97
CA LEU A 112 8.78 1.96 -15.87
C LEU A 112 9.37 0.67 -16.46
N VAL A 113 8.79 -0.49 -16.15
CA VAL A 113 9.23 -1.75 -16.77
C VAL A 113 8.97 -1.72 -18.28
N GLY A 114 7.81 -1.21 -18.72
CA GLY A 114 7.48 -1.04 -20.14
C GLY A 114 8.57 -0.32 -20.93
N VAL A 115 9.02 0.83 -20.42
CA VAL A 115 10.07 1.64 -21.07
C VAL A 115 11.44 0.98 -21.05
N LEU A 116 11.78 0.22 -19.99
CA LEU A 116 13.11 -0.38 -19.86
C LEU A 116 13.28 -1.69 -20.64
N LEU A 117 12.19 -2.38 -20.98
CA LEU A 117 12.20 -3.70 -21.63
C LEU A 117 12.93 -3.75 -22.98
N PRO A 118 12.69 -2.83 -23.94
CA PRO A 118 13.28 -2.91 -25.28
C PRO A 118 14.81 -2.84 -25.27
N GLY A 119 15.41 -2.21 -24.26
CA GLY A 119 16.86 -2.07 -24.12
C GLY A 119 17.54 -3.22 -23.36
N LEU A 120 16.86 -4.34 -23.09
CA LEU A 120 17.39 -5.46 -22.30
C LEU A 120 17.68 -6.70 -23.12
N ASN A 121 18.58 -7.54 -22.61
CA ASN A 121 18.77 -8.90 -23.15
C ASN A 121 17.70 -9.86 -22.58
N ASP A 122 17.50 -11.00 -23.25
CA ASP A 122 16.46 -11.99 -22.92
C ASP A 122 16.48 -12.47 -21.46
N VAL A 123 17.67 -12.56 -20.85
CA VAL A 123 17.82 -13.02 -19.46
C VAL A 123 17.37 -11.93 -18.49
N ALA A 124 17.78 -10.69 -18.73
CA ALA A 124 17.38 -9.54 -17.93
C ALA A 124 15.88 -9.25 -18.09
N GLN A 125 15.37 -9.32 -19.32
CA GLN A 125 13.95 -9.17 -19.63
C GLN A 125 13.11 -10.20 -18.86
N ARG A 126 13.46 -11.49 -18.94
CA ARG A 126 12.74 -12.53 -18.19
C ARG A 126 12.75 -12.29 -16.68
N ARG A 127 13.90 -11.91 -16.12
CA ARG A 127 14.03 -11.62 -14.69
C ARG A 127 13.18 -10.41 -14.26
N LEU A 128 13.17 -9.36 -15.08
CA LEU A 128 12.39 -8.15 -14.81
C LEU A 128 10.88 -8.44 -14.91
N MET A 129 10.46 -9.18 -15.93
CA MET A 129 9.07 -9.62 -16.10
C MET A 129 8.60 -10.54 -14.97
N ASP A 130 9.44 -11.46 -14.52
CA ASP A 130 9.12 -12.35 -13.39
C ASP A 130 8.95 -11.56 -12.07
N LYS A 131 9.78 -10.53 -11.84
CA LYS A 131 9.58 -9.61 -10.70
C LYS A 131 8.33 -8.74 -10.86
N SER A 132 8.07 -8.19 -12.04
CA SER A 132 6.87 -7.38 -12.26
C SER A 132 5.59 -8.21 -12.12
N ALA A 133 5.59 -9.46 -12.58
CA ALA A 133 4.47 -10.39 -12.41
C ALA A 133 4.17 -10.68 -10.95
N ARG A 134 5.21 -10.85 -10.09
CA ARG A 134 5.00 -10.99 -8.64
C ARG A 134 4.35 -9.77 -8.01
N VAL A 135 4.82 -8.57 -8.35
CA VAL A 135 4.22 -7.31 -7.86
C VAL A 135 2.76 -7.23 -8.30
N ARG A 136 2.45 -7.48 -9.58
CA ARG A 136 1.07 -7.50 -10.09
C ARG A 136 0.19 -8.51 -9.36
N ALA A 137 0.68 -9.73 -9.11
CA ALA A 137 -0.06 -10.74 -8.38
C ALA A 137 -0.42 -10.29 -6.94
N VAL A 138 0.47 -9.54 -6.27
CA VAL A 138 0.18 -8.95 -4.96
C VAL A 138 -0.87 -7.85 -5.05
N VAL A 139 -0.76 -6.96 -6.06
CA VAL A 139 -1.75 -5.90 -6.32
C VAL A 139 -3.14 -6.48 -6.62
N GLU A 140 -3.23 -7.42 -7.56
CA GLU A 140 -4.49 -8.06 -7.96
C GLU A 140 -5.18 -8.78 -6.79
N ALA A 141 -4.41 -9.47 -5.94
CA ALA A 141 -4.95 -10.13 -4.75
C ALA A 141 -5.65 -9.15 -3.78
N THR A 142 -5.41 -7.84 -3.91
CA THR A 142 -5.95 -6.80 -3.03
C THR A 142 -6.89 -5.81 -3.68
N ALA A 143 -6.93 -5.75 -5.01
CA ALA A 143 -7.99 -5.04 -5.73
C ALA A 143 -9.38 -5.53 -5.28
N PHE A 144 -9.53 -6.83 -4.99
CA PHE A 144 -10.76 -7.40 -4.43
C PHE A 144 -11.10 -6.94 -3.00
N ALA A 145 -10.13 -6.38 -2.26
CA ALA A 145 -10.28 -5.99 -0.86
C ALA A 145 -10.48 -4.47 -0.66
N ILE A 146 -10.32 -3.66 -1.70
CA ILE A 146 -10.49 -2.20 -1.66
C ILE A 146 -11.84 -1.86 -2.35
N PRO A 147 -12.90 -1.52 -1.59
CA PRO A 147 -14.26 -1.39 -2.14
C PRO A 147 -14.45 -0.27 -3.18
N ASP A 148 -13.50 0.68 -3.28
CA ASP A 148 -13.63 1.89 -4.11
C ASP A 148 -12.39 2.11 -5.00
N ALA A 149 -11.65 1.06 -5.35
CA ALA A 149 -10.62 1.17 -6.38
C ALA A 149 -11.34 1.24 -7.73
N ASP A 150 -11.76 2.45 -8.11
CA ASP A 150 -12.20 2.80 -9.45
C ASP A 150 -11.20 2.20 -10.45
N SER A 151 -11.69 1.24 -11.23
CA SER A 151 -10.94 0.56 -12.26
C SER A 151 -10.72 1.57 -13.37
N SER A 152 -9.70 2.43 -13.21
CA SER A 152 -9.25 3.27 -14.29
C SER A 152 -8.64 2.34 -15.36
N ASP A 153 -9.45 2.04 -16.38
CA ASP A 153 -9.02 1.47 -17.64
C ASP A 153 -7.94 2.39 -18.22
N PHE A 154 -6.68 2.01 -18.03
CA PHE A 154 -5.57 2.62 -18.72
C PHE A 154 -5.38 1.88 -20.05
N ASP A 155 -6.07 2.38 -21.08
CA ASP A 155 -5.79 2.05 -22.48
C ASP A 155 -4.31 2.37 -22.77
N THR A 156 -3.50 1.31 -22.82
CA THR A 156 -2.07 1.41 -23.18
C THR A 156 -1.96 1.36 -24.69
N ASP A 157 -2.07 2.53 -25.33
CA ASP A 157 -1.79 2.68 -26.75
C ASP A 157 -0.27 2.89 -26.93
N SER A 158 0.47 1.78 -27.00
CA SER A 158 1.94 1.78 -27.05
C SER A 158 2.43 1.78 -28.49
N GLU A 159 2.38 2.94 -29.14
CA GLU A 159 3.01 3.17 -30.44
C GLU A 159 4.54 3.33 -30.28
N SER A 160 5.28 2.26 -30.63
CA SER A 160 6.73 2.18 -30.48
C SER A 160 7.47 3.00 -31.55
N VAL A 161 7.74 4.28 -31.28
CA VAL A 161 8.71 5.08 -32.04
C VAL A 161 10.02 5.14 -31.25
N SER A 162 11.03 4.36 -31.66
CA SER A 162 12.33 4.33 -30.99
C SER A 162 13.11 5.61 -31.32
N SER A 163 12.97 6.60 -30.45
CA SER A 163 13.80 7.78 -30.41
C SER A 163 14.22 8.00 -28.95
N SER A 164 15.53 7.95 -28.69
CA SER A 164 16.11 8.07 -27.34
C SER A 164 15.63 9.31 -26.57
N SER A 165 15.28 10.40 -27.27
CA SER A 165 14.73 11.60 -26.63
C SER A 165 13.31 11.40 -26.12
N VAL A 166 12.49 10.57 -26.78
CA VAL A 166 11.11 10.28 -26.38
C VAL A 166 11.10 9.38 -25.14
N GLU A 167 11.97 8.38 -25.11
CA GLU A 167 12.14 7.51 -23.93
C GLU A 167 12.59 8.29 -22.70
N GLU A 168 13.50 9.27 -22.83
CA GLU A 168 13.91 10.12 -21.69
C GLU A 168 12.79 11.01 -21.16
N ILE A 169 11.93 11.55 -22.03
CA ILE A 169 10.75 12.33 -21.64
C ILE A 169 9.77 11.44 -20.86
N LEU A 170 9.49 10.24 -21.37
CA LEU A 170 8.61 9.27 -20.71
C LEU A 170 9.13 8.87 -19.33
N ILE A 171 10.45 8.62 -19.17
CA ILE A 171 11.02 8.33 -17.85
C ILE A 171 10.91 9.55 -16.93
N GLY A 172 11.01 10.77 -17.47
CA GLY A 172 10.77 12.01 -16.73
C GLY A 172 9.38 12.06 -16.12
N GLU A 173 8.33 11.83 -16.93
CA GLU A 173 6.94 11.79 -16.48
C GLU A 173 6.71 10.69 -15.43
N ILE A 174 7.29 9.51 -15.64
CA ILE A 174 7.25 8.40 -14.67
C ILE A 174 7.89 8.80 -13.33
N ILE A 175 8.98 9.57 -13.34
CA ILE A 175 9.62 10.05 -12.12
C ILE A 175 8.70 11.00 -11.36
N GLU A 176 7.96 11.87 -12.06
CA GLU A 176 7.00 12.80 -11.45
C GLU A 176 5.80 12.06 -10.82
N ASP A 177 5.31 11.02 -11.50
CA ASP A 177 4.28 10.13 -10.95
C ASP A 177 4.76 9.44 -9.67
N LEU A 178 5.97 8.86 -9.70
CA LEU A 178 6.59 8.21 -8.54
C LEU A 178 6.83 9.20 -7.39
N GLU A 179 7.28 10.42 -7.70
CA GLU A 179 7.46 11.48 -6.71
C GLU A 179 6.15 11.84 -6.02
N THR A 180 5.07 11.97 -6.79
CA THR A 180 3.73 12.26 -6.27
C THR A 180 3.24 11.15 -5.34
N ASP A 181 3.35 9.89 -5.77
CA ASP A 181 2.96 8.74 -4.95
C ASP A 181 3.77 8.66 -3.65
N ILE A 182 5.10 8.82 -3.73
CA ILE A 182 5.98 8.79 -2.55
C ILE A 182 5.67 9.95 -1.61
N GLN A 183 5.43 11.15 -2.14
CA GLN A 183 5.06 12.31 -1.33
C GLN A 183 3.73 12.05 -0.59
N CYS A 184 2.75 11.45 -1.26
CA CYS A 184 1.49 11.05 -0.63
C CYS A 184 1.72 10.07 0.53
N LEU A 185 2.63 9.10 0.38
CA LEU A 185 3.00 8.18 1.45
C LEU A 185 3.67 8.89 2.64
N VAL A 186 4.53 9.86 2.36
CA VAL A 186 5.21 10.68 3.39
C VAL A 186 4.21 11.57 4.13
N ASP A 187 3.23 12.14 3.43
CA ASP A 187 2.19 13.00 4.01
C ASP A 187 1.22 12.22 4.91
N LEU A 188 1.06 10.92 4.68
CA LEU A 188 0.37 10.01 5.61
C LEU A 188 1.20 9.71 6.86
N GLY A 189 2.50 10.00 6.86
CA GLY A 189 3.47 9.78 7.94
C GLY A 189 2.97 10.15 9.35
N PRO A 190 2.49 11.38 9.59
CA PRO A 190 1.95 11.79 10.89
C PRO A 190 0.79 10.91 11.36
N ARG A 191 -0.03 10.39 10.43
CA ARG A 191 -1.20 9.56 10.75
C ARG A 191 -0.83 8.13 11.14
N TYR A 192 0.37 7.66 10.77
CA TYR A 192 0.87 6.36 11.24
C TYR A 192 1.23 6.39 12.74
N LYS A 193 1.61 7.56 13.27
CA LYS A 193 1.95 7.72 14.69
C LYS A 193 0.72 7.84 15.58
N GLU A 194 -0.34 8.45 15.05
CA GLU A 194 -1.61 8.66 15.75
C GLU A 194 -2.78 8.19 14.88
N PRO A 195 -2.96 6.86 14.71
CA PRO A 195 -4.04 6.34 13.89
C PRO A 195 -5.41 6.69 14.51
N ILE A 196 -6.27 7.32 13.71
CA ILE A 196 -7.66 7.58 14.12
C ILE A 196 -8.40 6.24 14.06
N ARG A 197 -8.66 5.67 15.23
CA ARG A 197 -9.35 4.39 15.38
C ARG A 197 -10.77 4.47 14.83
N ASP A 198 -11.14 3.46 14.05
CA ASP A 198 -12.52 3.33 13.61
C ASP A 198 -13.41 3.09 14.83
N LYS A 199 -14.51 3.84 14.94
CA LYS A 199 -15.52 3.58 15.97
C LYS A 199 -16.14 2.23 15.65
N VAL A 200 -15.87 1.21 16.47
CA VAL A 200 -16.64 -0.02 16.46
C VAL A 200 -18.02 0.33 16.98
N VAL A 201 -18.94 0.62 16.07
CA VAL A 201 -20.36 0.60 16.39
C VAL A 201 -20.67 -0.88 16.59
N VAL A 202 -20.53 -1.36 17.83
CA VAL A 202 -21.24 -2.56 18.25
C VAL A 202 -22.70 -2.15 18.17
N GLU A 203 -23.32 -2.44 17.02
CA GLU A 203 -24.76 -2.37 16.88
C GLU A 203 -25.30 -3.46 17.79
N GLU A 204 -25.47 -3.12 19.07
CA GLU A 204 -26.18 -3.94 20.01
C GLU A 204 -27.57 -4.08 19.42
N ALA A 205 -27.85 -5.27 18.85
CA ALA A 205 -29.08 -5.57 18.15
C ALA A 205 -30.24 -5.02 18.99
N ALA A 206 -30.79 -3.90 18.54
CA ALA A 206 -31.86 -3.24 19.27
C ALA A 206 -32.98 -4.27 19.31
N ARG A 207 -33.24 -4.81 20.51
CA ARG A 207 -34.40 -5.68 20.72
C ARG A 207 -35.57 -4.94 20.10
N PRO A 208 -36.31 -5.53 19.15
CA PRO A 208 -37.44 -4.85 18.55
C PRO A 208 -38.35 -4.43 19.69
N LYS A 209 -38.41 -3.12 19.97
CA LYS A 209 -39.45 -2.59 20.84
C LYS A 209 -40.76 -2.95 20.13
N PRO A 210 -41.71 -3.62 20.81
CA PRO A 210 -42.97 -3.96 20.19
C PRO A 210 -43.55 -2.66 19.62
N ALA A 211 -43.89 -2.70 18.33
CA ALA A 211 -44.42 -1.55 17.63
C ALA A 211 -45.56 -0.97 18.48
N THR A 212 -45.45 0.30 18.84
CA THR A 212 -46.60 1.05 19.34
C THR A 212 -47.64 0.96 18.24
N THR A 213 -48.67 0.17 18.45
CA THR A 213 -49.82 0.05 17.55
C THR A 213 -50.42 1.43 17.41
N TRP A 214 -50.08 2.10 16.31
CA TRP A 214 -50.72 3.34 15.91
C TRP A 214 -52.15 2.98 15.51
N ASP A 215 -53.12 3.35 16.35
CA ASP A 215 -54.55 3.15 16.09
C ASP A 215 -55.15 4.47 15.60
N PRO A 216 -55.50 4.58 14.30
CA PRO A 216 -56.14 5.79 13.77
C PRO A 216 -57.57 6.02 14.31
N ALA A 217 -58.14 5.08 15.08
CA ALA A 217 -59.46 5.24 15.68
C ALA A 217 -59.48 6.08 16.98
N GLU A 218 -58.33 6.43 17.57
CA GLU A 218 -58.26 7.31 18.74
C GLU A 218 -58.26 8.81 18.41
N LEU A 219 -58.47 9.18 17.13
CA LEU A 219 -58.77 10.57 16.77
C LEU A 219 -60.22 10.89 17.14
N ASP A 220 -60.44 11.16 18.42
CA ASP A 220 -61.68 11.71 18.94
C ASP A 220 -61.93 13.09 18.31
N VAL A 221 -62.88 13.13 17.39
CA VAL A 221 -63.36 14.34 16.72
C VAL A 221 -64.25 15.11 17.70
N SER A 222 -63.67 15.56 18.81
CA SER A 222 -64.40 16.27 19.88
C SER A 222 -63.89 17.70 20.12
N ASP A 223 -62.91 18.18 19.35
CA ASP A 223 -62.39 19.55 19.48
C ASP A 223 -62.80 20.43 18.28
N PHE A 224 -64.11 20.57 18.08
CA PHE A 224 -64.69 21.66 17.29
C PHE A 224 -65.25 22.71 18.25
N PRO A 225 -64.54 23.82 18.51
CA PRO A 225 -65.12 24.92 19.28
C PRO A 225 -66.25 25.58 18.48
N SER A 226 -67.43 25.61 19.08
CA SER A 226 -68.63 26.26 18.57
C SER A 226 -68.39 27.76 18.40
N LEU A 227 -68.67 28.30 17.21
CA LEU A 227 -68.68 29.75 16.97
C LEU A 227 -69.88 30.39 17.68
N PRO A 228 -69.70 31.50 18.43
CA PRO A 228 -70.81 32.18 19.07
C PRO A 228 -71.63 32.99 18.05
N GLU A 229 -72.96 32.83 18.13
CA GLU A 229 -73.93 33.75 17.57
C GLU A 229 -73.69 35.17 18.11
N SER A 230 -73.69 36.16 17.23
CA SER A 230 -74.06 37.52 17.59
C SER A 230 -74.65 38.22 16.38
N GLY A 231 -75.97 38.40 16.44
CA GLY A 231 -76.70 39.32 15.57
C GLY A 231 -76.57 40.75 16.09
N SER A 232 -76.54 41.69 15.14
CA SER A 232 -77.34 42.92 15.10
C SER A 232 -77.30 43.46 13.68
#